data_AF-A0A845K032-F1
#
_entry.id   AF-A0A845K032-F1
#
_cell.length_a   1.000
_cell.length_b   1.000
_cell.length_c   1.000
_cell.angle_alpha   90.00
_cell.angle_beta   90.00
_cell.angle_gamma   90.00
#
_symmetry.space_group_name_H-M   'P 1'
#
loop_
_entity.id
_entity.type
_entity.pdbx_description
1 polymer ?
#
loop_
_entity_poly.entity_id
_entity_poly.type
_entity_poly.pdbx_seq_one_letter_code
_entity_poly.pdbx_strand_id
1 'polypeptide(L)'
;MFVERNNQYSVVCHAREAEDCVENGEWCDSEEEAQDWVEDECWIFSGEGWICLNCNAHFMRNLSKTRRDKGLDSLLPDGQDDDLEVGIDTVR
;
A
#
# COMPACT_ATOMS: atom_id res chain seq x y z
N MET A 1 -1.51 -13.56 6.23
CA MET A 1 -2.46 -12.50 5.87
C MET A 1 -3.06 -11.90 7.14
N PHE A 2 -3.62 -12.71 8.02
CA PHE A 2 -4.22 -12.24 9.27
C PHE A 2 -3.32 -12.46 10.50
N VAL A 3 -3.59 -11.69 11.55
CA VAL A 3 -3.16 -11.92 12.93
C VAL A 3 -4.41 -12.05 13.80
N GLU A 4 -4.37 -12.96 14.78
CA GLU A 4 -5.46 -13.16 15.74
C GLU A 4 -5.04 -12.69 17.14
N ARG A 5 -5.93 -11.97 17.84
CA ARG A 5 -5.76 -11.58 19.24
C ARG A 5 -7.13 -11.46 19.91
N ASN A 6 -7.31 -12.12 21.07
CA ASN A 6 -8.56 -12.06 21.84
C ASN A 6 -9.80 -12.39 21.00
N ASN A 7 -9.73 -13.41 20.13
CA ASN A 7 -10.80 -13.80 19.21
C ASN A 7 -11.17 -12.74 18.16
N GLN A 8 -10.31 -11.75 17.93
CA GLN A 8 -10.43 -10.78 16.85
C GLN A 8 -9.31 -10.98 15.84
N TYR A 9 -9.56 -10.59 14.59
CA TYR A 9 -8.69 -10.78 13.45
C TYR A 9 -8.34 -9.42 12.84
N SER A 10 -7.11 -9.28 12.36
CA SER A 10 -6.69 -8.09 11.63
C SER A 10 -5.80 -8.50 10.46
N VAL A 11 -5.95 -7.82 9.32
CA VAL A 11 -5.05 -7.99 8.18
C VAL A 11 -3.73 -7.30 8.48
N VAL A 12 -2.64 -8.01 8.22
CA VAL A 12 -1.29 -7.52 8.45
C VAL A 12 -0.72 -6.97 7.15
N CYS A 13 -0.16 -5.76 7.19
CA CYS A 13 0.55 -5.21 6.05
C CYS A 13 1.73 -6.12 5.71
N HIS A 14 1.79 -6.57 4.45
CA HIS A 14 2.80 -7.48 3.94
C HIS A 14 4.17 -6.83 3.79
N ALA A 15 4.20 -5.55 3.41
CA ALA A 15 5.43 -4.81 3.12
C ALA A 15 6.22 -4.40 4.37
N ARG A 16 5.62 -3.58 5.25
CA ARG A 16 6.26 -3.03 6.47
C ARG A 16 7.57 -2.28 6.21
N GLU A 17 7.63 -1.59 5.07
CA GLU A 17 8.82 -0.86 4.61
C GLU A 17 8.76 0.64 4.92
N ALA A 18 7.56 1.22 5.00
CA ALA A 18 7.39 2.63 5.35
C ALA A 18 7.54 2.85 6.86
N GLU A 19 8.17 3.96 7.27
CA GLU A 19 8.32 4.33 8.69
C GLU A 19 6.97 4.50 9.40
N ASP A 20 5.95 4.94 8.68
CA ASP A 20 4.58 5.14 9.12
C ASP A 20 3.64 4.00 8.66
N CYS A 21 4.18 2.80 8.47
CA CYS A 21 3.38 1.63 8.10
C CYS A 21 2.24 1.37 9.10
N VAL A 22 1.01 1.28 8.60
CA VAL A 22 -0.11 0.69 9.34
C VAL A 22 0.10 -0.82 9.38
N GLU A 23 0.83 -1.29 10.40
CA GLU A 23 1.25 -2.69 10.50
C GLU A 23 0.06 -3.66 10.49
N ASN A 24 -1.04 -3.30 11.13
CA ASN A 24 -2.27 -4.08 11.22
C ASN A 24 -3.45 -3.15 10.90
N GLY A 25 -4.42 -3.65 10.14
CA GLY A 25 -5.70 -2.98 9.91
C GLY A 25 -6.60 -2.95 11.15
N GLU A 26 -7.89 -2.73 10.97
CA GLU A 26 -8.85 -2.84 12.07
C GLU A 26 -8.89 -4.28 12.65
N TRP A 27 -9.23 -4.37 13.93
CA TRP A 27 -9.46 -5.65 14.62
C TRP A 27 -10.95 -5.96 14.57
N CYS A 28 -11.30 -6.97 13.77
CA CYS A 28 -12.66 -7.35 13.45
C CYS A 28 -13.01 -8.69 14.08
N ASP A 29 -14.30 -9.03 14.14
CA ASP A 29 -14.75 -10.27 14.79
C ASP A 29 -14.58 -11.50 13.89
N SER A 30 -14.23 -11.30 12.61
CA SER A 30 -13.95 -12.36 11.64
C SER A 30 -12.85 -11.96 10.64
N GLU A 31 -12.25 -12.96 9.98
CA GLU A 31 -11.29 -12.73 8.88
C GLU A 31 -11.95 -12.06 7.66
N GLU A 32 -13.22 -12.38 7.37
CA GLU A 32 -14.00 -11.78 6.27
C GLU A 32 -14.16 -10.28 6.50
N GLU A 33 -14.62 -9.87 7.68
CA GLU A 33 -14.78 -8.46 8.04
C GLU A 33 -13.43 -7.70 8.05
N ALA A 34 -12.36 -8.34 8.52
CA ALA A 34 -11.02 -7.75 8.46
C ALA A 34 -10.52 -7.57 7.01
N GLN A 35 -10.93 -8.45 6.09
CA GLN A 35 -10.62 -8.32 4.67
C GLN A 35 -11.46 -7.21 4.03
N ASP A 36 -12.77 -7.18 4.27
CA ASP A 36 -13.67 -6.13 3.77
C ASP A 36 -13.15 -4.74 4.19
N TRP A 37 -12.67 -4.61 5.43
CA TRP A 37 -12.09 -3.37 5.93
C TRP A 37 -10.87 -2.91 5.13
N VAL A 38 -9.92 -3.80 4.81
CA VAL A 38 -8.74 -3.39 4.02
C VAL A 38 -9.08 -3.06 2.56
N GLU A 39 -10.14 -3.68 2.03
CA GLU A 39 -10.69 -3.33 0.73
C GLU A 39 -11.31 -1.92 0.74
N ASP A 40 -12.12 -1.60 1.77
CA ASP A 40 -12.72 -0.29 1.97
C ASP A 40 -11.67 0.81 2.21
N GLU A 41 -10.62 0.51 2.98
CA GLU A 41 -9.46 1.39 3.20
C GLU A 41 -8.47 1.40 2.03
N CYS A 42 -8.84 0.76 0.91
CA CYS A 42 -8.09 0.78 -0.35
C CYS A 42 -6.64 0.27 -0.22
N TRP A 43 -6.38 -0.70 0.65
CA TRP A 43 -5.08 -1.38 0.66
C TRP A 43 -4.89 -2.13 -0.66
N ILE A 44 -3.64 -2.26 -1.09
CA ILE A 44 -3.31 -2.86 -2.39
C ILE A 44 -2.99 -4.33 -2.20
N PHE A 45 -3.71 -5.22 -2.88
CA PHE A 45 -3.37 -6.64 -2.92
C PHE A 45 -2.27 -6.91 -3.96
N SER A 46 -1.10 -7.35 -3.51
CA SER A 46 0.07 -7.61 -4.38
C SER A 46 0.04 -8.97 -5.09
N GLY A 47 -0.93 -9.83 -4.76
CA GLY A 47 -0.90 -11.26 -5.09
C GLY A 47 -0.28 -12.12 -3.99
N GLU A 48 0.58 -11.55 -3.13
CA GLU A 48 1.22 -12.23 -2.00
C GLU A 48 0.67 -11.77 -0.64
N GLY A 49 0.08 -10.57 -0.60
CA GLY A 49 -0.57 -10.01 0.58
C GLY A 49 -1.08 -8.59 0.37
N TRP A 50 -1.72 -8.04 1.39
CA TRP A 50 -2.21 -6.67 1.39
C TRP A 50 -1.12 -5.68 1.81
N ILE A 51 -1.05 -4.54 1.12
CA ILE A 51 -0.08 -3.48 1.36
C ILE A 51 -0.85 -2.22 1.72
N CYS A 52 -0.57 -1.64 2.90
CA CYS A 52 -1.20 -0.38 3.31
C CYS A 52 -0.77 0.78 2.40
N LEU A 53 -1.59 1.82 2.31
CA LEU A 53 -1.35 2.97 1.43
C LEU A 53 0.02 3.63 1.67
N ASN A 54 0.49 3.71 2.92
CA ASN A 54 1.78 4.30 3.25
C ASN A 54 2.96 3.49 2.68
N CYS A 55 2.91 2.16 2.80
CA CYS A 55 3.91 1.29 2.19
C CYS A 55 3.84 1.35 0.66
N ASN A 56 2.64 1.39 0.08
CA ASN A 56 2.49 1.54 -1.37
C ASN A 56 3.10 2.86 -1.86
N ALA A 57 2.80 3.98 -1.21
CA ALA A 57 3.37 5.29 -1.54
C ALA A 57 4.90 5.29 -1.39
N HIS A 58 5.44 4.63 -0.37
CA HIS A 58 6.88 4.46 -0.19
C HIS A 58 7.51 3.71 -1.38
N PHE A 59 6.90 2.62 -1.85
CA PHE A 59 7.38 1.91 -3.04
C PHE A 59 7.34 2.76 -4.30
N MET A 60 6.24 3.48 -4.53
CA MET A 60 6.08 4.31 -5.74
C MET A 60 7.12 5.43 -5.78
N ARG A 61 7.38 6.11 -4.66
CA ARG A 61 8.45 7.11 -4.55
C ARG A 61 9.83 6.53 -4.83
N ASN A 62 10.12 5.33 -4.32
CA ASN A 62 11.41 4.66 -4.56
C ASN A 62 11.56 4.20 -6.02
N LEU A 63 10.46 3.77 -6.65
CA LEU A 63 10.42 3.42 -8.06
C LEU A 63 10.71 4.65 -8.94
N SER A 64 10.08 5.80 -8.65
CA SER A 64 10.33 7.06 -9.35
C SER A 64 11.81 7.45 -9.24
N LYS A 65 12.39 7.45 -8.04
CA LYS A 65 13.83 7.71 -7.84
C LYS A 65 14.71 6.77 -8.65
N THR A 66 14.40 5.47 -8.63
CA THR A 66 15.17 4.46 -9.37
C THR A 66 15.13 4.67 -10.88
N ARG A 67 14.00 5.13 -11.43
CA ARG A 67 13.87 5.46 -12.86
C ARG A 67 14.75 6.66 -13.22
N ARG A 68 14.70 7.73 -12.42
CA ARG A 68 15.54 8.92 -12.56
C ARG A 68 17.02 8.56 -12.54
N ASP A 69 17.44 7.76 -11.55
CA ASP A 69 18.83 7.33 -11.39
C ASP A 69 19.33 6.46 -12.56
N LYS A 70 18.41 5.75 -13.23
CA LYS A 70 18.71 4.94 -14.43
C LYS A 70 18.56 5.71 -15.75
N GLY A 71 18.22 6.99 -15.71
CA GLY A 71 17.98 7.81 -16.91
C GLY A 71 16.78 7.35 -17.74
N LEU A 72 15.82 6.67 -17.10
CA LEU A 72 14.66 6.06 -17.78
C LEU A 72 13.49 7.03 -17.96
N ASP A 73 13.55 8.24 -17.40
CA ASP A 73 12.50 9.26 -17.49
C ASP A 73 12.12 9.57 -18.94
N SER A 74 13.11 9.53 -19.83
CA SER A 74 12.94 9.77 -21.27
C SER A 74 12.09 8.71 -22.01
N LEU A 75 11.79 7.57 -21.38
CA LEU A 75 10.89 6.56 -21.94
C LEU A 75 9.40 6.83 -21.64
N LEU A 76 9.10 7.81 -20.79
CA LEU A 76 7.73 8.20 -20.48
C LEU A 76 7.35 9.46 -21.29
N PRO A 77 6.12 9.54 -21.81
CA PRO A 77 5.60 10.78 -22.36
C PRO A 77 5.69 11.91 -21.31
N ASP A 78 5.99 13.14 -21.75
CA ASP A 78 6.04 14.31 -20.87
C ASP A 78 4.80 14.39 -19.98
N GLY A 79 4.98 14.41 -18.65
CA GLY A 79 3.91 14.57 -17.65
C GLY A 79 3.48 13.31 -16.88
N GLN A 80 4.10 12.14 -17.09
CA GLN A 80 3.75 10.90 -16.37
C GLN A 80 4.60 10.59 -15.11
N ASP A 81 5.66 11.38 -14.84
CA ASP A 81 6.46 11.20 -13.63
C ASP A 81 5.72 11.68 -12.37
N ASP A 82 4.82 12.66 -12.51
CA ASP A 82 3.99 13.17 -11.40
C ASP A 82 2.98 12.10 -10.91
N ASP A 83 2.55 11.17 -11.78
CA ASP A 83 1.56 10.13 -11.44
C ASP A 83 2.07 9.10 -10.41
N LEU A 84 3.39 8.95 -10.26
CA LEU A 84 3.98 8.02 -9.29
C LEU A 84 4.31 8.68 -7.94
N GLU A 85 4.48 10.01 -7.90
CA GLU A 85 4.82 10.72 -6.66
C GLU A 85 3.58 11.10 -5.85
N VAL A 86 2.44 11.34 -6.51
CA VAL A 86 1.19 11.78 -5.88
C VAL A 86 0.39 10.62 -5.29
N GLY A 87 0.53 9.40 -5.83
CA GLY A 87 -0.34 8.28 -5.47
C GLY A 87 -1.79 8.53 -5.93
N ILE A 88 -2.67 7.54 -5.73
CA ILE A 88 -4.11 7.73 -5.95
C ILE A 88 -4.59 8.71 -4.88
N ASP A 89 -4.94 9.93 -5.27
CA ASP A 89 -5.49 10.95 -4.38
C ASP A 89 -6.94 10.53 -4.02
N THR A 90 -7.13 9.88 -2.87
CA THR A 90 -8.42 9.30 -2.44
C THR A 90 -9.30 10.26 -1.63
N VAL A 91 -9.10 11.58 -1.70
CA VAL A 91 -9.93 12.56 -0.96
C VAL A 91 -10.36 13.69 -1.92
N ARG A 92 -11.66 13.93 -2.17
CA ARG A 92 -12.68 14.27 -1.17
C ARG A 92 -14.11 14.03 -1.65
#